data_AF-C9JKQ7-F1
#
_entry.id   AF-C9JKQ7-F1
#
_cell.length_a   1.000
_cell.length_b   1.000
_cell.length_c   1.000
_cell.angle_alpha   90.00
_cell.angle_beta   90.00
_cell.angle_gamma   90.00
#
_symmetry.space_group_name_H-M   'P 1'
#
loop_
_entity.id
_entity.type
_entity.pdbx_description
1 polymer ?
#
loop_
_entity_poly.entity_id
_entity_poly.type
_entity_poly.pdbx_seq_one_letter_code
_entity_poly.pdbx_strand_id
1 'polypeptide(L)'
;MAARVLIIGSGGREHTLAWKLAQSHHVKQVLVAPGNAGTACSEKISNTAISISDHTALAQFCKEKKIEFVVVGPEAPLAAGIVGNLRSAGVQCFGPTAEAAQLESSKRFAKEFMDRHGIPTAQWKAFTKPEEACSFIL
;
A
#
# COMPACT_ATOMS: atom_id res chain seq x y z
N MET A 1 -0.99 -24.99 -7.94
CA MET A 1 -0.50 -24.95 -6.55
C MET A 1 -1.25 -23.83 -5.82
N ALA A 2 -1.46 -23.94 -4.51
CA ALA A 2 -2.11 -22.88 -3.73
C ALA A 2 -1.08 -21.80 -3.33
N ALA A 3 -1.45 -20.54 -3.52
CA ALA A 3 -0.58 -19.38 -3.49
C ALA A 3 -0.18 -18.93 -2.09
N ARG A 4 1.03 -18.38 -1.97
CA ARG A 4 1.44 -17.58 -0.81
C ARG A 4 1.33 -16.11 -1.15
N VAL A 5 0.63 -15.37 -0.30
CA VAL A 5 0.41 -13.93 -0.46
C VAL A 5 1.13 -13.19 0.66
N LEU A 6 1.71 -12.03 0.36
CA LEU A 6 2.27 -11.13 1.35
C LEU A 6 1.43 -9.86 1.43
N ILE A 7 1.05 -9.43 2.64
CA ILE A 7 0.38 -8.16 2.89
C ILE A 7 1.36 -7.24 3.61
N ILE A 8 1.48 -6.00 3.10
CA ILE A 8 2.28 -4.96 3.72
C ILE A 8 1.38 -4.08 4.59
N GLY A 9 1.74 -3.93 5.85
CA GLY A 9 1.08 -3.09 6.85
C GLY A 9 0.75 -3.82 8.16
N SER A 10 0.15 -3.09 9.09
CA SER A 10 -0.11 -3.54 10.46
C SER A 10 -1.44 -3.04 11.03
N GLY A 11 -2.26 -2.36 10.23
CA GLY A 11 -3.54 -1.82 10.66
C GLY A 11 -4.69 -2.83 10.64
N GLY A 12 -5.87 -2.37 11.04
CA GLY A 12 -7.11 -3.17 10.99
C GLY A 12 -7.49 -3.54 9.55
N ARG A 13 -7.27 -2.65 8.58
CA ARG A 13 -7.50 -2.92 7.15
C ARG A 13 -6.66 -4.11 6.67
N GLU A 14 -5.38 -4.15 7.01
CA GLU A 14 -4.49 -5.25 6.59
C GLU A 14 -4.86 -6.55 7.29
N HIS A 15 -5.31 -6.50 8.54
CA HIS A 15 -5.89 -7.68 9.20
C HIS A 15 -7.12 -8.20 8.44
N THR A 16 -8.09 -7.34 8.10
CA THR A 16 -9.28 -7.76 7.35
C THR A 16 -8.94 -8.32 5.98
N LEU A 17 -7.98 -7.72 5.26
CA LEU A 17 -7.50 -8.25 3.98
C LEU A 17 -6.86 -9.64 4.16
N ALA A 18 -6.01 -9.80 5.17
CA ALA A 18 -5.37 -11.08 5.48
C ALA A 18 -6.40 -12.17 5.80
N TRP A 19 -7.34 -11.83 6.68
CA TRP A 19 -8.46 -12.68 7.06
C TRP A 19 -9.29 -13.10 5.86
N LYS A 20 -9.60 -12.18 4.94
CA LYS A 20 -10.42 -12.51 3.77
C LYS A 20 -9.67 -13.35 2.75
N LEU A 21 -8.39 -13.05 2.50
CA LEU A 21 -7.56 -13.82 1.56
C LEU A 21 -7.33 -15.25 2.04
N ALA A 22 -7.14 -15.47 3.34
CA ALA A 22 -6.95 -16.79 3.93
C ALA A 22 -8.14 -17.75 3.72
N GLN A 23 -9.36 -17.23 3.50
CA GLN A 23 -10.55 -18.02 3.22
C GLN A 23 -10.57 -18.64 1.82
N SER A 24 -9.76 -18.11 0.88
CA SER A 24 -9.71 -18.64 -0.48
C SER A 24 -9.07 -20.03 -0.52
N HIS A 25 -9.68 -20.96 -1.24
CA HIS A 25 -9.08 -22.28 -1.51
C HIS A 25 -7.81 -22.18 -2.38
N HIS A 26 -7.63 -21.07 -3.10
CA HIS A 26 -6.43 -20.80 -3.88
C HIS A 26 -5.27 -20.26 -3.03
N VAL A 27 -5.49 -19.90 -1.76
CA VAL A 27 -4.47 -19.34 -0.88
C VAL A 27 -4.06 -20.36 0.18
N LYS A 28 -2.78 -20.72 0.16
CA LYS A 28 -2.15 -21.62 1.13
C LYS A 28 -1.81 -20.88 2.43
N GLN A 29 -1.27 -19.67 2.31
CA GLN A 29 -0.77 -18.90 3.45
C GLN A 29 -0.76 -17.40 3.10
N VAL A 30 -1.06 -16.58 4.11
CA VAL A 30 -0.91 -15.13 4.06
C VAL A 30 0.18 -14.72 5.05
N LEU A 31 1.26 -14.13 4.56
CA LEU A 31 2.23 -13.45 5.40
C LEU A 31 1.82 -11.98 5.57
N VAL A 32 2.03 -11.41 6.75
CA VAL A 32 1.78 -9.98 7.01
C VAL A 32 3.03 -9.32 7.56
N ALA A 33 3.47 -8.22 6.94
CA ALA A 33 4.70 -7.51 7.30
C ALA A 33 4.40 -6.05 7.72
N PRO A 34 4.62 -5.66 8.99
CA PRO A 34 4.97 -6.51 10.13
C PRO A 34 3.77 -7.24 10.75
N GLY A 35 2.54 -6.89 10.36
CA GLY A 35 1.32 -7.39 11.00
C GLY A 35 1.09 -6.82 12.41
N ASN A 36 0.13 -7.40 13.13
CA ASN A 36 -0.25 -7.03 14.50
C ASN A 36 -0.67 -8.26 15.32
N ALA A 37 -1.08 -8.07 16.58
CA ALA A 37 -1.51 -9.16 17.45
C ALA A 37 -2.70 -9.95 16.87
N GLY A 38 -3.64 -9.29 16.18
CA GLY A 38 -4.80 -9.94 15.58
C GLY A 38 -4.43 -10.86 14.41
N THR A 39 -3.49 -10.44 13.55
CA THR A 39 -3.03 -11.27 12.42
C THR A 39 -2.20 -12.48 12.86
N ALA A 40 -1.74 -12.55 14.12
CA ALA A 40 -1.02 -13.69 14.67
C ALA A 40 -1.95 -14.84 15.14
N CYS A 41 -3.27 -14.64 15.17
CA CYS A 41 -4.22 -15.56 15.78
C CYS A 41 -4.94 -16.51 14.79
N SER A 42 -4.47 -16.66 13.54
CA SER A 42 -5.16 -17.44 12.51
C SER A 42 -4.25 -18.50 11.88
N GLU A 43 -4.77 -19.70 11.63
CA GLU A 43 -3.98 -20.86 11.15
C GLU A 43 -3.22 -20.62 9.83
N LYS A 44 -3.82 -19.86 8.91
CA LYS A 44 -3.23 -19.57 7.59
C LYS A 44 -2.48 -18.24 7.53
N ILE A 45 -2.45 -17.48 8.61
CA ILE A 45 -1.89 -16.13 8.65
C ILE A 45 -0.72 -16.11 9.62
N SER A 46 0.40 -15.53 9.20
CA SER A 46 1.55 -15.37 10.08
C SER A 46 2.25 -14.05 9.84
N ASN A 47 2.62 -13.38 10.93
CA ASN A 47 3.41 -12.17 10.86
C ASN A 47 4.85 -12.48 10.45
N THR A 48 5.51 -11.53 9.81
CA THR A 48 6.93 -11.61 9.46
C THR A 48 7.62 -10.28 9.73
N ALA A 49 8.86 -10.34 10.22
CA ALA A 49 9.65 -9.18 10.57
C ALA A 49 10.45 -8.58 9.40
N ILE A 50 10.13 -8.96 8.14
CA ILE A 50 10.81 -8.38 6.97
C ILE A 50 10.62 -6.87 6.94
N SER A 51 11.72 -6.14 6.74
CA SER A 51 11.67 -4.69 6.57
C SER A 51 10.95 -4.33 5.28
N ILE A 52 10.00 -3.40 5.38
CA ILE A 52 9.23 -2.92 4.23
C ILE A 52 9.87 -1.70 3.55
N SER A 53 10.89 -1.08 4.18
CA SER A 53 11.63 0.06 3.64
C SER A 53 12.81 -0.34 2.76
N ASP A 54 13.34 -1.57 2.93
CA ASP A 54 14.36 -2.13 2.05
C ASP A 54 13.68 -2.96 0.96
N HIS A 55 13.36 -2.31 -0.15
CA HIS A 55 12.64 -2.95 -1.25
C HIS A 55 13.46 -4.07 -1.92
N THR A 56 14.79 -4.00 -1.89
CA THR A 56 15.67 -5.03 -2.44
C THR A 56 15.61 -6.29 -1.60
N ALA A 57 15.77 -6.15 -0.27
CA ALA A 57 15.63 -7.26 0.66
C ALA A 57 14.21 -7.84 0.63
N LEU A 58 13.18 -6.99 0.52
CA LEU A 58 11.79 -7.43 0.41
C LEU A 58 11.54 -8.24 -0.87
N ALA A 59 12.08 -7.82 -2.01
CA ALA A 59 11.96 -8.56 -3.27
C ALA A 59 12.65 -9.93 -3.18
N GLN A 60 13.83 -9.98 -2.57
CA GLN A 60 14.56 -11.22 -2.34
C GLN A 60 13.79 -12.16 -1.40
N PHE A 61 13.25 -11.62 -0.30
CA PHE A 61 12.38 -12.35 0.61
C PHE A 61 11.15 -12.94 -0.12
N CYS A 62 10.53 -12.17 -1.02
CA CYS A 62 9.40 -12.66 -1.82
C CYS A 62 9.80 -13.87 -2.68
N LYS A 63 10.98 -13.86 -3.30
CA LYS A 63 11.50 -14.98 -4.10
C LYS A 63 11.77 -16.21 -3.23
N GLU A 64 12.46 -16.04 -2.10
CA GLU A 64 12.82 -17.12 -1.18
C GLU A 64 11.57 -17.79 -0.57
N LYS A 65 10.59 -16.99 -0.14
CA LYS A 65 9.33 -17.49 0.41
C LYS A 65 8.34 -17.91 -0.67
N LYS A 66 8.68 -17.81 -1.96
CA LYS A 66 7.80 -18.13 -3.09
C LYS A 66 6.46 -17.39 -2.96
N ILE A 67 6.52 -16.10 -2.66
CA ILE A 67 5.36 -15.20 -2.65
C ILE A 67 4.95 -14.98 -4.10
N GLU A 68 3.72 -15.35 -4.42
CA GLU A 68 3.17 -15.19 -5.76
C GLU A 68 2.62 -13.79 -5.95
N PHE A 69 2.14 -13.16 -4.89
CA PHE A 69 1.47 -11.87 -4.95
C PHE A 69 1.66 -11.06 -3.67
N VAL A 70 1.95 -9.77 -3.82
CA VAL A 70 2.04 -8.80 -2.72
C VAL A 70 0.86 -7.85 -2.77
N VAL A 71 0.25 -7.56 -1.63
CA VAL A 71 -0.81 -6.53 -1.48
C VAL A 71 -0.29 -5.46 -0.54
N VAL A 72 -0.31 -4.21 -0.98
CA VAL A 72 0.17 -3.07 -0.19
C VAL A 72 -1.00 -2.30 0.40
N GLY A 73 -1.12 -2.30 1.72
CA GLY A 73 -2.19 -1.60 2.44
C GLY A 73 -1.95 -0.11 2.68
N PRO A 74 -0.84 0.28 3.36
CA PRO A 74 -0.62 1.67 3.77
C PRO A 74 -0.13 2.56 2.62
N GLU A 75 -0.45 3.85 2.71
CA GLU A 75 -0.11 4.87 1.70
C GLU A 75 1.39 5.16 1.61
N ALA A 76 2.12 5.13 2.73
CA ALA A 76 3.53 5.54 2.76
C ALA A 76 4.45 4.66 1.89
N PRO A 77 4.38 3.31 1.94
CA PRO A 77 5.13 2.46 1.02
C PRO A 77 4.74 2.65 -0.45
N LEU A 78 3.46 2.91 -0.74
CA LEU A 78 2.99 3.19 -2.10
C LEU A 78 3.65 4.45 -2.66
N ALA A 79 3.63 5.54 -1.89
CA ALA A 79 4.29 6.79 -2.26
C ALA A 79 5.82 6.64 -2.40
N ALA A 80 6.44 5.75 -1.60
CA ALA A 80 7.86 5.41 -1.70
C ALA A 80 8.20 4.48 -2.89
N GLY A 81 7.21 4.04 -3.68
CA GLY A 81 7.42 3.28 -4.90
C GLY A 81 7.66 1.79 -4.71
N ILE A 82 7.21 1.19 -3.60
CA ILE A 82 7.34 -0.24 -3.33
C ILE A 82 6.83 -1.11 -4.50
N VAL A 83 5.72 -0.72 -5.12
CA VAL A 83 5.09 -1.47 -6.23
C VAL A 83 6.00 -1.51 -7.45
N GLY A 84 6.58 -0.38 -7.83
CA GLY A 84 7.50 -0.30 -8.96
C GLY A 84 8.75 -1.16 -8.73
N ASN A 85 9.35 -1.03 -7.53
CA ASN A 85 10.54 -1.80 -7.16
C ASN A 85 10.30 -3.32 -7.20
N LEU A 86 9.19 -3.79 -6.62
CA LEU A 86 8.83 -5.21 -6.61
C LEU A 86 8.55 -5.74 -8.02
N ARG A 87 7.81 -4.99 -8.85
CA ARG A 87 7.51 -5.39 -10.24
C ARG A 87 8.78 -5.48 -11.08
N SER A 88 9.70 -4.51 -10.97
CA SER A 88 11.00 -4.55 -11.65
C SER A 88 11.85 -5.76 -11.23
N ALA A 89 11.66 -6.27 -10.02
CA ALA A 89 12.31 -7.49 -9.53
C ALA A 89 11.57 -8.80 -9.90
N GLY A 90 10.46 -8.71 -10.67
CA GLY A 90 9.65 -9.85 -11.10
C GLY A 90 8.60 -10.32 -10.10
N VAL A 91 8.31 -9.53 -9.05
CA VAL A 91 7.31 -9.86 -8.02
C VAL A 91 5.99 -9.16 -8.36
N GLN A 92 4.91 -9.94 -8.48
CA GLN A 92 3.59 -9.37 -8.71
C GLN A 92 3.09 -8.62 -7.48
N CYS A 93 2.57 -7.41 -7.69
CA CYS A 93 2.19 -6.51 -6.61
C CYS A 93 0.92 -5.72 -6.95
N PHE A 94 -0.04 -5.72 -6.02
CA PHE A 94 -1.26 -4.95 -6.03
C PHE A 94 -1.10 -3.67 -5.22
N GLY A 95 -1.24 -2.56 -5.93
CA GLY A 95 -1.13 -1.20 -5.45
C GLY A 95 -0.79 -0.26 -6.61
N PRO A 96 -1.01 1.05 -6.46
CA PRO A 96 -0.55 2.04 -7.42
C PRO A 96 0.98 2.14 -7.48
N THR A 97 1.52 2.55 -8.62
CA THR A 97 2.94 3.00 -8.69
C THR A 97 3.11 4.30 -7.89
N ALA A 98 4.36 4.75 -7.67
CA ALA A 98 4.60 6.00 -6.94
C ALA A 98 3.91 7.20 -7.61
N GLU A 99 3.92 7.24 -8.94
CA GLU A 99 3.29 8.29 -9.74
C GLU A 99 1.77 8.27 -9.57
N ALA A 100 1.16 7.07 -9.63
CA ALA A 100 -0.28 6.92 -9.44
C ALA A 100 -0.70 7.17 -7.97
N ALA A 101 0.16 6.82 -7.00
CA ALA A 101 -0.07 7.03 -5.58
C ALA A 101 -0.13 8.51 -5.20
N GLN A 102 0.32 9.43 -6.06
CA GLN A 102 0.16 10.87 -5.84
C GLN A 102 -1.31 11.29 -5.73
N LEU A 103 -2.23 10.54 -6.35
CA LEU A 103 -3.67 10.80 -6.26
C LEU A 103 -4.19 10.69 -4.82
N GLU A 104 -3.58 9.85 -3.98
CA GLU A 104 -3.95 9.68 -2.57
C GLU A 104 -2.96 10.41 -1.63
N SER A 105 -1.66 10.40 -1.95
CA SER A 105 -0.61 10.94 -1.07
C SER A 105 -0.41 12.45 -1.17
N SER A 106 -0.84 13.10 -2.26
CA SER A 106 -0.70 14.54 -2.45
C SER A 106 -2.06 15.20 -2.70
N LYS A 107 -2.58 15.89 -1.68
CA LYS A 107 -3.85 16.63 -1.77
C LYS A 107 -3.83 17.66 -2.90
N ARG A 108 -2.69 18.34 -3.08
CA ARG A 108 -2.49 19.30 -4.17
C ARG A 108 -2.58 18.61 -5.53
N PHE A 109 -1.83 17.52 -5.73
CA PHE A 109 -1.86 16.78 -7.00
C PHE A 109 -3.27 16.28 -7.31
N ALA A 110 -3.96 15.70 -6.32
CA ALA A 110 -5.30 15.18 -6.48
C ALA A 110 -6.30 16.27 -6.89
N LYS A 111 -6.21 17.45 -6.26
CA LYS A 111 -7.05 18.59 -6.60
C LYS A 111 -6.76 19.15 -7.98
N GLU A 112 -5.49 19.35 -8.35
CA GLU A 112 -5.12 19.77 -9.69
C GLU A 112 -5.54 18.73 -10.75
N PHE A 113 -5.47 17.42 -10.44
CA PHE A 113 -5.97 16.36 -11.30
C PHE A 113 -7.48 16.47 -11.53
N MET A 114 -8.24 16.68 -10.45
CA MET A 114 -9.69 16.88 -10.54
C MET A 114 -10.05 18.11 -11.37
N ASP A 115 -9.37 19.24 -11.18
CA ASP A 115 -9.60 20.47 -11.95
C ASP A 115 -9.30 20.27 -13.45
N ARG A 116 -8.15 19.67 -13.77
CA ARG A 116 -7.72 19.40 -15.16
C ARG A 116 -8.68 18.48 -15.92
N HIS A 117 -9.39 17.60 -15.21
CA HIS A 117 -10.30 16.61 -15.79
C HIS A 117 -11.79 16.90 -15.55
N GLY A 118 -12.13 18.04 -14.95
CA GLY A 118 -13.52 18.41 -14.68
C GLY A 118 -14.24 17.48 -13.70
N ILE A 119 -13.51 16.86 -12.76
CA ILE A 119 -14.08 15.99 -11.74
C ILE A 119 -14.64 16.84 -10.59
N PRO A 120 -15.93 16.72 -10.24
CA PRO A 120 -16.52 17.54 -9.17
C PRO A 120 -15.81 17.36 -7.82
N THR A 121 -15.39 18.46 -7.21
CA THR A 121 -14.74 18.48 -5.89
C THR A 121 -14.96 19.82 -5.19
N ALA A 122 -14.72 19.90 -3.89
CA ALA A 122 -14.81 21.16 -3.14
C ALA A 122 -13.83 22.21 -3.69
N GLN A 123 -14.23 23.48 -3.71
CA GLN A 123 -13.33 24.59 -4.05
C GLN A 123 -12.10 24.58 -3.15
N TRP A 124 -10.94 24.91 -3.72
CA TRP A 124 -9.67 24.79 -3.02
C TRP A 124 -8.65 25.79 -3.57
N LYS A 125 -7.61 26.02 -2.78
CA LYS A 125 -6.37 26.68 -3.20
C LYS A 125 -5.23 26.17 -2.31
N ALA A 126 -4.04 26.00 -2.87
CA ALA A 126 -2.84 25.65 -2.11
C ALA A 126 -2.01 26.90 -1.82
N PHE A 127 -1.46 26.97 -0.62
CA PHE A 127 -0.65 28.08 -0.14
C PHE A 127 0.66 27.57 0.43
N THR A 128 1.73 28.34 0.25
CA THR A 128 3.02 28.13 0.92
C THR A 128 3.33 29.25 1.92
N LYS A 129 2.55 30.33 1.90
CA LYS A 129 2.66 31.47 2.82
C LYS A 129 1.41 31.58 3.70
N PRO A 130 1.56 31.72 5.03
CA PRO A 130 0.43 31.88 5.93
C PRO A 130 -0.47 33.07 5.60
N GLU A 131 0.10 34.19 5.16
CA GLU A 131 -0.63 35.44 4.88
C GLU A 131 -1.61 35.28 3.71
N GLU A 132 -1.18 34.59 2.65
CA GLU A 132 -2.01 34.28 1.50
C GLU A 132 -3.15 33.31 1.87
N ALA A 133 -2.89 32.36 2.77
CA ALA A 133 -3.88 31.42 3.26
C ALA A 133 -4.96 32.11 4.12
N CYS A 134 -4.55 33.01 5.02
CA CYS A 134 -5.49 33.81 5.83
C CYS A 134 -6.39 34.67 4.95
N SER A 135 -5.83 35.32 3.94
CA SER A 135 -6.56 36.22 3.02
C SER A 135 -7.58 35.50 2.13
N PHE A 136 -7.52 34.17 2.04
CA PHE A 136 -8.48 33.38 1.25
C PHE A 136 -9.72 32.97 2.06
N ILE A 137 -9.61 32.96 3.39
CA ILE A 137 -10.69 32.57 4.30
C ILE A 137 -11.47 33.81 4.77
N LEU A 138 -10.76 34.94 4.93
CA LEU A 138 -11.31 36.26 5.30
C LEU A 138 -11.93 36.97 4.10
#